data_AF-A0A0X3VHI3-F1
#
_entry.id   AF-A0A0X3VHI3-F1
#
_cell.length_a   1.000
_cell.length_b   1.000
_cell.length_c   1.000
_cell.angle_alpha   90.00
_cell.angle_beta   90.00
_cell.angle_gamma   90.00
#
_symmetry.space_group_name_H-M   'P 1'
#
loop_
_entity.id
_entity.type
_entity.pdbx_description
1 polymer ?
#
loop_
_entity_poly.entity_id
_entity_poly.type
_entity_poly.pdbx_seq_one_letter_code
_entity_poly.pdbx_strand_id
1 'polypeptide(L)'
;MFTSLNADVGLSRDLENGVGDNRFNSCMVADMAVTVGLVADDEVNDRPGFNIFDMMHSGSSDYLPIALGGGWQGYTDLRNTGVMLPCENKSASLVVSINSDESHENPAEARAMGELAVATARKAADQRSCEARFGGRIPKVSMPEERTSPDSVAGTCKGIPLRDAMEVDWVQETRASGTAPLESCVLGETKASDADLYRLDAWFGPYAQRMRTPSDDPDGWNGNAGTEDDTAWATASCPRTEVRALFSIEATEYAPPTKSVLLSSLRAFAERSAARHGCTDLKLPG
;
A
#
# COMPACT_ATOMS: atom_id res chain seq x y z
N MET A 1 -25.26 1.95 30.31
CA MET A 1 -24.66 0.85 31.09
C MET A 1 -24.57 -0.35 30.14
N PHE A 2 -23.44 -0.53 29.46
CA PHE A 2 -23.19 -1.62 28.52
C PHE A 2 -22.43 -2.71 29.26
N THR A 3 -23.12 -3.73 29.80
CA THR A 3 -22.51 -4.77 30.64
C THR A 3 -22.77 -6.18 30.10
N SER A 4 -22.84 -6.36 28.78
CA SER A 4 -23.00 -7.71 28.20
C SER A 4 -22.39 -7.88 26.81
N LEU A 5 -21.29 -7.18 26.52
CA LEU A 5 -20.50 -7.50 25.33
C LEU A 5 -19.42 -8.50 25.73
N ASN A 6 -19.67 -9.77 25.41
CA ASN A 6 -18.66 -10.80 25.51
C ASN A 6 -17.71 -10.64 24.32
N ALA A 7 -16.56 -10.01 24.56
CA ALA A 7 -15.53 -9.82 23.54
C ALA A 7 -14.94 -11.14 23.02
N ASP A 8 -15.20 -12.27 23.70
CA ASP A 8 -14.73 -13.60 23.28
C ASP A 8 -15.65 -14.25 22.22
N VAL A 9 -16.87 -13.75 22.01
CA VAL A 9 -17.87 -14.32 21.09
C VAL A 9 -18.03 -13.48 19.81
N GLY A 10 -17.46 -12.27 19.78
CA GLY A 10 -17.63 -11.31 18.68
C GLY A 10 -19.00 -10.63 18.68
N LEU A 11 -19.10 -9.50 17.97
CA LEU A 11 -20.35 -8.82 17.66
C LEU A 11 -21.07 -9.51 16.49
N SER A 12 -22.37 -9.27 16.34
CA SER A 12 -23.19 -9.86 15.26
C SER A 12 -22.78 -9.45 13.84
N ARG A 13 -21.87 -8.49 13.69
CA ARG A 13 -21.28 -8.05 12.42
C ARG A 13 -19.80 -8.44 12.28
N ASP A 14 -19.26 -9.16 13.25
CA ASP A 14 -17.89 -9.65 13.18
C ASP A 14 -17.85 -10.86 12.26
N LEU A 15 -16.89 -10.85 11.34
CA LEU A 15 -16.63 -11.91 10.39
C LEU A 15 -15.30 -12.55 10.79
N GLU A 16 -15.33 -13.83 11.14
CA GLU A 16 -14.15 -14.68 11.18
C GLU A 16 -14.13 -15.52 9.91
N ASN A 17 -13.06 -15.39 9.12
CA ASN A 17 -12.90 -16.12 7.86
C ASN A 17 -11.51 -16.75 7.79
N GLY A 18 -11.39 -17.86 7.06
CA GLY A 18 -10.16 -18.66 6.96
C GLY A 18 -10.14 -19.86 7.91
N VAL A 19 -9.04 -20.62 7.88
CA VAL A 19 -8.85 -21.85 8.69
C VAL A 19 -7.44 -21.85 9.27
N GLY A 20 -7.28 -22.28 10.53
CA GLY A 20 -5.98 -22.41 11.17
C GLY A 20 -5.31 -21.05 11.39
N ASP A 21 -4.07 -20.92 10.93
CA ASP A 21 -3.26 -19.70 11.08
C ASP A 21 -3.61 -18.61 10.05
N ASN A 22 -4.23 -18.97 8.92
CA ASN A 22 -4.71 -18.03 7.89
C ASN A 22 -6.09 -17.42 8.24
N ARG A 23 -6.44 -17.41 9.53
CA ARG A 23 -7.70 -16.82 10.00
C ARG A 23 -7.54 -15.31 10.13
N PHE A 24 -8.44 -14.58 9.48
CA PHE A 24 -8.60 -13.15 9.68
C PHE A 24 -9.93 -12.84 10.35
N ASN A 25 -9.93 -11.77 11.14
CA ASN A 25 -11.10 -11.23 11.79
C ASN A 25 -11.39 -9.86 11.19
N SER A 26 -12.64 -9.60 10.85
CA SER A 26 -13.12 -8.28 10.47
C SER A 26 -14.27 -7.89 11.38
N CYS A 27 -14.25 -6.69 11.94
CA CYS A 27 -15.31 -6.17 12.79
C CYS A 27 -15.68 -4.74 12.39
N MET A 28 -16.89 -4.32 12.77
CA MET A 28 -17.32 -2.93 12.63
C MET A 28 -17.10 -2.19 13.95
N VAL A 29 -16.33 -1.11 13.91
CA VAL A 29 -16.14 -0.18 15.03
C VAL A 29 -16.72 1.16 14.63
N ALA A 30 -17.89 1.49 15.18
CA ALA A 30 -18.75 2.54 14.64
C ALA A 30 -19.08 2.27 13.16
N ASP A 31 -18.65 3.15 12.26
CA ASP A 31 -18.77 3.10 10.79
C ASP A 31 -17.46 2.69 10.09
N MET A 32 -16.42 2.32 10.84
CA MET A 32 -15.17 1.79 10.30
C MET A 32 -15.16 0.27 10.27
N ALA A 33 -14.65 -0.32 9.20
CA ALA A 33 -14.35 -1.74 9.11
C ALA A 33 -12.90 -1.99 9.51
N VAL A 34 -12.68 -2.74 10.60
CA VAL A 34 -11.34 -3.10 11.10
C VAL A 34 -11.08 -4.57 10.81
N THR A 35 -10.11 -4.85 9.95
CA THR A 35 -9.65 -6.20 9.62
C THR A 35 -8.27 -6.46 10.22
N VAL A 36 -8.08 -7.64 10.81
CA VAL A 36 -6.79 -8.12 11.32
C VAL A 36 -6.57 -9.58 10.94
N GLY A 37 -5.39 -9.91 10.44
CA GLY A 37 -5.04 -11.28 10.12
C GLY A 37 -3.54 -11.49 9.94
N LEU A 38 -3.13 -12.75 9.95
CA LEU A 38 -1.78 -13.17 9.66
C LEU A 38 -1.74 -13.64 8.21
N VAL A 39 -0.86 -13.05 7.41
CA VAL A 39 -0.65 -13.39 5.99
C VAL A 39 0.66 -14.13 5.87
N ALA A 40 0.64 -15.37 5.40
CA ALA A 40 1.87 -16.11 5.16
C ALA A 40 2.59 -15.56 3.92
N ASP A 41 3.92 -15.59 3.90
CA ASP A 41 4.70 -15.04 2.78
C ASP A 41 4.48 -15.84 1.46
N ASP A 42 4.06 -17.10 1.56
CA ASP A 42 3.68 -17.96 0.44
C ASP A 42 2.18 -17.91 0.10
N GLU A 43 1.40 -17.11 0.83
CA GLU A 43 -0.03 -16.95 0.57
C GLU A 43 -0.25 -16.20 -0.75
N VAL A 44 -1.15 -16.76 -1.57
CA VAL A 44 -1.53 -16.22 -2.88
C VAL A 44 -2.96 -15.70 -2.82
N ASN A 45 -3.25 -14.67 -3.62
CA ASN A 45 -4.61 -14.15 -3.77
C ASN A 45 -5.43 -15.07 -4.71
N ASP A 46 -5.57 -16.35 -4.36
CA ASP A 46 -6.09 -17.42 -5.23
C ASP A 46 -7.51 -17.86 -4.94
N ARG A 47 -8.11 -17.39 -3.85
CA ARG A 47 -9.39 -17.91 -3.39
C ARG A 47 -10.56 -17.17 -4.05
N PRO A 48 -11.43 -17.86 -4.82
CA PRO A 48 -12.74 -17.31 -5.14
C PRO A 48 -13.55 -17.20 -3.84
N GLY A 49 -13.62 -15.99 -3.28
CA GLY A 49 -14.31 -15.68 -2.02
C GLY A 49 -13.60 -14.61 -1.20
N PHE A 50 -14.31 -14.08 -0.21
CA PHE A 50 -13.86 -12.98 0.66
C PHE A 50 -12.58 -13.34 1.43
N ASN A 51 -11.46 -12.72 1.09
CA ASN A 51 -10.16 -12.97 1.71
C ASN A 51 -9.54 -11.70 2.32
N ILE A 52 -8.40 -11.83 3.00
CA ILE A 52 -7.75 -10.68 3.66
C ILE A 52 -7.24 -9.64 2.65
N PHE A 53 -6.79 -10.06 1.47
CA PHE A 53 -6.34 -9.16 0.39
C PHE A 53 -7.48 -8.29 -0.13
N ASP A 54 -8.72 -8.77 -0.13
CA ASP A 54 -9.89 -7.95 -0.50
C ASP A 54 -10.11 -6.80 0.50
N MET A 55 -9.76 -7.02 1.77
CA MET A 55 -9.99 -6.09 2.87
C MET A 55 -8.84 -5.11 3.12
N MET A 56 -7.65 -5.43 2.61
CA MET A 56 -6.51 -4.53 2.65
C MET A 56 -6.71 -3.44 1.58
N HIS A 57 -7.12 -2.22 1.96
CA HIS A 57 -7.35 -1.09 1.04
C HIS A 57 -8.54 -1.34 0.08
N SER A 58 -9.74 -1.47 0.65
CA SER A 58 -10.99 -1.78 -0.08
C SER A 58 -11.80 -0.54 -0.48
N GLY A 59 -11.34 0.66 -0.12
CA GLY A 59 -11.99 1.93 -0.45
C GLY A 59 -11.15 2.77 -1.41
N SER A 60 -11.78 3.44 -2.37
CA SER A 60 -11.14 4.50 -3.14
C SER A 60 -11.01 5.73 -2.26
N SER A 61 -9.82 6.34 -2.22
CA SER A 61 -9.60 7.67 -1.67
C SER A 61 -8.96 8.55 -2.75
N ASP A 62 -9.30 9.83 -2.75
CA ASP A 62 -8.71 10.82 -3.65
C ASP A 62 -7.29 11.24 -3.21
N TYR A 63 -6.85 10.74 -2.04
CA TYR A 63 -5.55 11.06 -1.46
C TYR A 63 -4.55 9.93 -1.70
N LEU A 64 -3.31 10.32 -2.01
CA LEU A 64 -2.20 9.38 -2.11
C LEU A 64 -1.83 8.82 -0.72
N PRO A 65 -1.35 7.56 -0.64
CA PRO A 65 -0.91 6.98 0.62
C PRO A 65 0.26 7.76 1.23
N ILE A 66 0.06 8.19 2.49
CA ILE A 66 1.07 8.83 3.32
C ILE A 66 1.59 7.80 4.32
N ALA A 67 2.91 7.75 4.51
CA ALA A 67 3.51 6.94 5.56
C ALA A 67 2.96 7.33 6.95
N LEU A 68 2.53 6.34 7.73
CA LEU A 68 1.95 6.56 9.05
C LEU A 68 2.95 7.23 10.03
N GLY A 69 4.25 7.03 9.80
CA GLY A 69 5.32 7.64 10.57
C GLY A 69 5.59 6.95 11.90
N GLY A 70 6.43 7.56 12.74
CA GLY A 70 6.81 7.00 14.04
C GLY A 70 7.60 5.68 13.96
N GLY A 71 8.15 5.33 12.78
CA GLY A 71 8.82 4.06 12.54
C GLY A 71 7.88 2.87 12.30
N TRP A 72 6.57 3.11 12.20
CA TRP A 72 5.63 2.05 11.83
C TRP A 72 5.71 1.74 10.35
N GLN A 73 5.56 0.44 10.04
CA GLN A 73 5.27 -0.02 8.70
C GLN A 73 3.77 0.11 8.46
N GLY A 74 3.36 1.29 8.04
CA GLY A 74 1.96 1.60 7.83
C GLY A 74 1.76 2.84 6.98
N TYR A 75 0.54 3.01 6.50
CA TYR A 75 0.11 4.15 5.71
C TYR A 75 -1.27 4.63 6.15
N THR A 76 -1.62 5.84 5.73
CA THR A 76 -2.99 6.32 5.65
C THR A 76 -3.17 7.17 4.40
N ASP A 77 -4.33 7.10 3.77
CA ASP A 77 -4.80 8.02 2.72
C ASP A 77 -5.95 8.90 3.25
N LEU A 78 -5.98 9.13 4.57
CA LEU A 78 -7.06 9.78 5.32
C LEU A 78 -8.35 8.96 5.48
N ARG A 79 -8.71 8.09 4.55
CA ARG A 79 -9.90 7.21 4.61
C ARG A 79 -9.57 5.81 5.11
N ASN A 80 -8.48 5.27 4.60
CA ASN A 80 -7.96 3.97 4.90
C ASN A 80 -6.68 4.13 5.74
N THR A 81 -6.46 3.17 6.63
CA THR A 81 -5.23 3.05 7.40
C THR A 81 -4.80 1.60 7.43
N GLY A 82 -3.55 1.36 7.01
CA GLY A 82 -2.94 0.04 7.02
C GLY A 82 -1.71 -0.01 7.91
N VAL A 83 -1.55 -1.08 8.67
CA VAL A 83 -0.33 -1.40 9.42
C VAL A 83 0.03 -2.85 9.15
N MET A 84 1.29 -3.10 8.78
CA MET A 84 1.84 -4.44 8.67
C MET A 84 3.02 -4.64 9.62
N LEU A 85 3.10 -5.83 10.19
CA LEU A 85 4.18 -6.25 11.09
C LEU A 85 4.73 -7.59 10.60
N PRO A 86 5.87 -7.56 9.87
CA PRO A 86 6.61 -8.78 9.55
C PRO A 86 7.05 -9.46 10.84
N CYS A 87 6.74 -10.74 10.98
CA CYS A 87 7.15 -11.53 12.14
C CYS A 87 8.64 -11.93 12.00
N GLU A 88 9.42 -11.75 13.04
CA GLU A 88 10.83 -12.15 13.11
C GLU A 88 10.99 -13.65 13.36
N ASN A 89 9.95 -14.31 13.88
CA ASN A 89 9.96 -15.71 14.29
C ASN A 89 9.26 -16.67 13.31
N LYS A 90 8.71 -16.18 12.19
CA LYS A 90 8.03 -16.99 11.16
C LYS A 90 7.91 -16.21 9.83
N SER A 91 7.81 -16.91 8.70
CA SER A 91 7.61 -16.32 7.36
C SER A 91 6.15 -15.88 7.16
N ALA A 92 5.74 -14.87 7.91
CA ALA A 92 4.42 -14.27 7.81
C ALA A 92 4.44 -12.83 8.30
N SER A 93 3.42 -12.07 7.90
CA SER A 93 3.18 -10.70 8.35
C SER A 93 1.79 -10.56 8.96
N LEU A 94 1.71 -9.96 10.14
CA LEU A 94 0.43 -9.54 10.70
C LEU A 94 0.00 -8.25 10.02
N VAL A 95 -1.23 -8.21 9.50
CA VAL A 95 -1.80 -7.01 8.88
C VAL A 95 -3.02 -6.55 9.65
N VAL A 96 -3.12 -5.23 9.82
CA VAL A 96 -4.32 -4.52 10.26
C VAL A 96 -4.71 -3.54 9.16
N SER A 97 -5.96 -3.60 8.72
CA SER A 97 -6.55 -2.67 7.76
C SER A 97 -7.79 -2.04 8.39
N ILE A 98 -7.88 -0.72 8.36
CA ILE A 98 -9.06 0.04 8.76
C ILE A 98 -9.54 0.78 7.52
N ASN A 99 -10.79 0.54 7.12
CA ASN A 99 -11.43 1.27 6.02
C ASN A 99 -12.62 2.06 6.60
N SER A 100 -12.72 3.34 6.28
CA SER A 100 -13.85 4.22 6.63
C SER A 100 -14.55 4.76 5.39
N ASP A 101 -15.56 5.60 5.59
CA ASP A 101 -16.13 6.44 4.53
C ASP A 101 -15.52 7.84 4.51
N GLU A 102 -16.00 8.69 3.59
CA GLU A 102 -15.50 10.05 3.34
C GLU A 102 -15.69 10.98 4.54
N SER A 103 -16.60 10.67 5.46
CA SER A 103 -16.83 11.51 6.64
C SER A 103 -15.63 11.54 7.59
N HIS A 104 -14.71 10.58 7.46
CA HIS A 104 -13.49 10.47 8.27
C HIS A 104 -12.25 11.04 7.59
N GLU A 105 -12.36 11.60 6.37
CA GLU A 105 -11.22 12.11 5.59
C GLU A 105 -10.68 13.43 6.12
N ASN A 106 -10.14 13.40 7.33
CA ASN A 106 -9.44 14.52 7.92
C ASN A 106 -8.21 14.07 8.73
N PRO A 107 -7.20 14.93 8.90
CA PRO A 107 -5.94 14.51 9.52
C PRO A 107 -6.05 14.11 10.99
N ALA A 108 -7.05 14.60 11.72
CA ALA A 108 -7.24 14.24 13.13
C ALA A 108 -7.79 12.82 13.26
N GLU A 109 -8.77 12.46 12.43
CA GLU A 109 -9.37 11.13 12.40
C GLU A 109 -8.42 10.11 11.77
N ALA A 110 -7.72 10.45 10.68
CA ALA A 110 -6.66 9.63 10.10
C ALA A 110 -5.59 9.25 11.14
N ARG A 111 -5.21 10.21 11.99
CA ARG A 111 -4.29 9.94 13.10
C ARG A 111 -4.91 9.00 14.15
N ALA A 112 -6.17 9.22 14.52
CA ALA A 112 -6.87 8.37 15.50
C ALA A 112 -7.03 6.93 14.99
N MET A 113 -7.35 6.75 13.69
CA MET A 113 -7.34 5.46 13.02
C MET A 113 -5.93 4.83 13.03
N GLY A 114 -4.90 5.62 12.79
CA GLY A 114 -3.50 5.23 12.99
C GLY A 114 -3.22 4.67 14.38
N GLU A 115 -3.62 5.40 15.42
CA GLU A 115 -3.46 5.01 16.82
C GLU A 115 -4.25 3.73 17.16
N LEU A 116 -5.47 3.58 16.62
CA LEU A 116 -6.27 2.37 16.74
C LEU A 116 -5.60 1.17 16.03
N ALA A 117 -5.16 1.35 14.79
CA ALA A 117 -4.54 0.29 14.00
C ALA A 117 -3.28 -0.26 14.67
N VAL A 118 -2.39 0.61 15.19
CA VAL A 118 -1.18 0.16 15.89
C VAL A 118 -1.47 -0.49 17.24
N ALA A 119 -2.50 -0.05 17.95
CA ALA A 119 -2.93 -0.69 19.20
C ALA A 119 -3.48 -2.10 18.93
N THR A 120 -4.31 -2.25 17.90
CA THR A 120 -4.82 -3.53 17.41
C THR A 120 -3.68 -4.44 16.95
N ALA A 121 -2.73 -3.92 16.18
CA ALA A 121 -1.59 -4.69 15.68
C ALA A 121 -0.73 -5.23 16.82
N ARG A 122 -0.45 -4.42 17.85
CA ARG A 122 0.27 -4.88 19.06
C ARG A 122 -0.48 -6.00 19.77
N LYS A 123 -1.78 -5.82 20.01
CA LYS A 123 -2.60 -6.82 20.71
C LYS A 123 -2.67 -8.13 19.93
N ALA A 124 -2.85 -8.04 18.62
CA ALA A 124 -2.94 -9.21 17.76
C ALA A 124 -1.57 -9.91 17.58
N ALA A 125 -0.45 -9.18 17.59
CA ALA A 125 0.88 -9.78 17.59
C ALA A 125 1.10 -10.69 18.80
N ASP A 126 0.71 -10.24 20.00
CA ASP A 126 0.77 -11.05 21.22
C ASP A 126 -0.11 -12.30 21.11
N GLN A 127 -1.36 -12.15 20.65
CA GLN A 127 -2.31 -13.26 20.51
C GLN A 127 -1.90 -14.30 19.47
N ARG A 128 -1.23 -13.86 18.39
CA ARG A 128 -0.80 -14.70 17.27
C ARG A 128 0.66 -15.15 17.39
N SER A 129 1.31 -14.87 18.54
CA SER A 129 2.72 -15.19 18.78
C SER A 129 3.63 -14.72 17.63
N CYS A 130 3.43 -13.49 17.16
CA CYS A 130 4.24 -12.84 16.15
C CYS A 130 5.22 -11.90 16.84
N GLU A 131 6.50 -12.26 16.86
CA GLU A 131 7.55 -11.39 17.38
C GLU A 131 7.83 -10.31 16.34
N ALA A 132 7.52 -9.04 16.63
CA ALA A 132 7.67 -7.98 15.65
C ALA A 132 8.24 -6.70 16.27
N ARG A 133 8.91 -5.90 15.45
CA ARG A 133 9.36 -4.56 15.84
C ARG A 133 8.20 -3.60 15.75
N PHE A 134 7.96 -2.89 16.84
CA PHE A 134 6.94 -1.86 16.90
C PHE A 134 7.52 -0.46 16.70
N GLY A 135 6.75 0.42 16.07
CA GLY A 135 7.05 1.84 16.02
C GLY A 135 6.74 2.56 17.34
N GLY A 136 7.08 3.84 17.37
CA GLY A 136 6.79 4.77 18.47
C GLY A 136 5.43 5.45 18.34
N ARG A 137 5.35 6.68 18.82
CA ARG A 137 4.12 7.48 18.73
C ARG A 137 3.85 7.91 17.29
N ILE A 138 2.59 7.84 16.85
CA ILE A 138 2.16 8.37 15.56
C ILE A 138 2.27 9.91 15.60
N PRO A 139 3.01 10.52 14.64
CA PRO A 139 3.09 11.97 14.53
C PRO A 139 1.74 12.57 14.13
N LYS A 140 1.67 13.90 14.05
CA LYS A 140 0.50 14.53 13.42
C LYS A 140 0.48 14.14 11.95
N VAL A 141 -0.69 13.72 11.48
CA VAL A 141 -0.96 13.58 10.04
C VAL A 141 -1.24 14.99 9.50
N SER A 142 -0.75 15.24 8.29
CA SER A 142 -1.02 16.47 7.54
C SER A 142 -1.89 16.12 6.34
N MET A 143 -2.67 17.08 5.86
CA MET A 143 -3.29 16.93 4.54
C MET A 143 -2.18 16.70 3.50
N PRO A 144 -2.35 15.75 2.57
CA PRO A 144 -1.49 15.65 1.40
C PRO A 144 -1.48 16.98 0.63
N GLU A 145 -0.36 17.29 0.00
CA GLU A 145 -0.29 18.43 -0.91
C GLU A 145 -1.13 18.14 -2.16
N GLU A 146 -1.92 19.11 -2.62
CA GLU A 146 -2.90 18.92 -3.69
C GLU A 146 -2.21 18.55 -5.01
N ARG A 147 -1.43 19.46 -5.59
CA ARG A 147 -0.60 19.24 -6.78
C ARG A 147 0.53 20.26 -6.77
N THR A 148 1.70 19.88 -7.27
CA THR A 148 2.86 20.78 -7.36
C THR A 148 3.43 20.81 -8.78
N SER A 149 4.31 21.77 -9.03
CA SER A 149 5.05 21.84 -10.30
C SER A 149 6.06 20.69 -10.39
N PRO A 150 6.28 20.10 -11.59
CA PRO A 150 7.34 19.12 -11.84
C PRO A 150 8.74 19.57 -11.39
N ASP A 151 9.02 20.88 -11.34
CA ASP A 151 10.30 21.42 -10.89
C ASP A 151 10.47 21.41 -9.35
N SER A 152 9.41 21.13 -8.59
CA SER A 152 9.38 21.17 -7.12
C SER A 152 9.40 19.78 -6.46
N VAL A 153 9.56 18.70 -7.23
CA VAL A 153 9.51 17.31 -6.72
C VAL A 153 10.55 17.04 -5.62
N ALA A 154 10.08 16.55 -4.48
CA ALA A 154 10.90 16.24 -3.31
C ALA A 154 10.60 14.86 -2.69
N GLY A 155 9.43 14.30 -2.95
CA GLY A 155 8.87 13.09 -2.36
C GLY A 155 9.05 11.83 -3.21
N THR A 156 7.95 11.09 -3.38
CA THR A 156 7.89 9.82 -4.12
C THR A 156 8.16 10.00 -5.62
N CYS A 157 7.78 11.14 -6.22
CA CYS A 157 8.05 11.44 -7.64
C CYS A 157 9.48 11.91 -7.92
N LYS A 158 10.27 12.21 -6.89
CA LYS A 158 11.63 12.75 -7.07
C LYS A 158 12.51 11.83 -7.92
N GLY A 159 13.13 12.40 -8.94
CA GLY A 159 14.11 11.73 -9.80
C GLY A 159 13.52 11.08 -11.06
N ILE A 160 12.20 11.09 -11.21
CA ILE A 160 11.56 10.67 -12.46
C ILE A 160 11.95 11.68 -13.56
N PRO A 161 12.30 11.23 -14.78
CA PRO A 161 12.69 12.11 -15.89
C PRO A 161 11.48 12.80 -16.52
N LEU A 162 10.89 13.77 -15.80
CA LEU A 162 9.67 14.47 -16.22
C LEU A 162 9.90 15.41 -17.41
N ARG A 163 11.13 15.91 -17.59
CA ARG A 163 11.46 16.88 -18.65
C ARG A 163 11.44 16.28 -20.06
N ASP A 164 11.58 14.96 -20.16
CA ASP A 164 11.49 14.24 -21.44
C ASP A 164 10.03 13.93 -21.81
N ALA A 165 9.10 14.04 -20.86
CA ALA A 165 7.66 13.91 -21.06
C ALA A 165 7.03 15.31 -21.15
N MET A 166 7.05 15.90 -22.36
CA MET A 166 6.59 17.28 -22.66
C MET A 166 5.11 17.60 -22.33
N GLU A 167 4.40 16.65 -21.72
CA GLU A 167 2.97 16.70 -21.42
C GLU A 167 2.67 16.81 -19.92
N VAL A 168 3.66 16.62 -19.04
CA VAL A 168 3.44 16.70 -17.58
C VAL A 168 3.52 18.15 -17.10
N ASP A 169 2.38 18.68 -16.65
CA ASP A 169 2.26 20.05 -16.11
C ASP A 169 2.24 20.07 -14.58
N TRP A 170 1.82 18.99 -13.94
CA TRP A 170 1.73 18.86 -12.49
C TRP A 170 2.11 17.47 -12.00
N VAL A 171 2.47 17.41 -10.71
CA VAL A 171 2.77 16.17 -9.99
C VAL A 171 2.03 16.14 -8.65
N GLN A 172 1.57 14.97 -8.26
CA GLN A 172 1.05 14.71 -6.92
C GLN A 172 1.90 13.62 -6.27
N GLU A 173 2.41 13.90 -5.07
CA GLU A 173 3.29 13.00 -4.35
C GLU A 173 3.09 13.12 -2.84
N THR A 174 3.62 12.14 -2.11
CA THR A 174 3.72 12.20 -0.65
C THR A 174 5.18 12.19 -0.20
N ARG A 175 5.40 12.50 1.07
CA ARG A 175 6.73 12.39 1.66
C ARG A 175 7.20 10.93 1.62
N ALA A 176 8.25 10.67 0.86
CA ALA A 176 8.87 9.37 0.77
C ALA A 176 9.38 8.86 2.14
N SER A 177 9.13 7.59 2.46
CA SER A 177 9.53 6.94 3.72
C SER A 177 9.92 5.48 3.50
N GLY A 178 11.06 5.06 4.05
CA GLY A 178 11.51 3.65 4.02
C GLY A 178 10.72 2.71 4.94
N THR A 179 9.56 3.14 5.42
CA THR A 179 8.63 2.30 6.19
C THR A 179 7.24 2.25 5.58
N ALA A 180 6.94 3.02 4.52
CA ALA A 180 5.63 3.02 3.92
C ALA A 180 5.38 1.70 3.16
N PRO A 181 4.34 0.91 3.48
CA PRO A 181 4.02 -0.31 2.73
C PRO A 181 3.45 -0.01 1.33
N LEU A 182 3.05 1.24 1.09
CA LEU A 182 2.55 1.78 -0.17
C LEU A 182 3.28 3.10 -0.45
N GLU A 183 3.73 3.31 -1.68
CA GLU A 183 4.16 4.61 -2.19
C GLU A 183 3.48 4.88 -3.53
N SER A 184 3.02 6.11 -3.76
CA SER A 184 2.42 6.50 -5.04
C SER A 184 2.99 7.82 -5.54
N CYS A 185 3.08 7.96 -6.85
CA CYS A 185 3.41 9.18 -7.56
C CYS A 185 2.47 9.33 -8.77
N VAL A 186 1.81 10.47 -8.90
CA VAL A 186 0.90 10.75 -10.01
C VAL A 186 1.45 11.92 -10.82
N LEU A 187 1.48 11.75 -12.13
CA LEU A 187 1.89 12.74 -13.10
C LEU A 187 0.67 13.12 -13.92
N GLY A 188 0.44 14.39 -14.17
CA GLY A 188 -0.69 14.82 -14.99
C GLY A 188 -0.48 16.12 -15.73
N GLU A 189 -1.50 16.48 -16.51
CA GLU A 189 -1.50 17.63 -17.42
C GLU A 189 -2.64 18.59 -17.10
N THR A 190 -2.48 19.86 -17.46
CA THR A 190 -3.47 20.92 -17.20
C THR A 190 -4.27 21.32 -18.44
N LYS A 191 -3.97 20.80 -19.63
CA LYS A 191 -4.54 21.30 -20.89
C LYS A 191 -5.92 20.73 -21.15
N ALA A 192 -6.00 19.49 -21.63
CA ALA A 192 -7.21 19.00 -22.30
C ALA A 192 -8.28 18.58 -21.29
N SER A 193 -7.91 18.12 -20.10
CA SER A 193 -8.90 17.64 -19.11
C SER A 193 -8.47 17.72 -17.64
N ASP A 194 -7.37 18.41 -17.30
CA ASP A 194 -6.80 18.37 -15.94
C ASP A 194 -6.64 16.92 -15.45
N ALA A 195 -5.99 16.12 -16.28
CA ALA A 195 -6.04 14.67 -16.22
C ALA A 195 -4.75 14.05 -15.67
N ASP A 196 -4.92 12.96 -14.91
CA ASP A 196 -3.86 12.03 -14.57
C ASP A 196 -3.36 11.37 -15.86
N LEU A 197 -2.05 11.47 -16.13
CA LEU A 197 -1.41 10.86 -17.29
C LEU A 197 -0.77 9.53 -16.92
N TYR A 198 -0.02 9.51 -15.83
CA TYR A 198 0.69 8.33 -15.37
C TYR A 198 0.57 8.18 -13.87
N ARG A 199 0.40 6.93 -13.42
CA ARG A 199 0.42 6.56 -12.02
C ARG A 199 1.53 5.55 -11.78
N LEU A 200 2.41 5.86 -10.84
CA LEU A 200 3.46 4.97 -10.38
C LEU A 200 3.16 4.56 -8.95
N ASP A 201 3.19 3.25 -8.69
CA ASP A 201 2.88 2.68 -7.39
C ASP A 201 3.97 1.69 -6.97
N ALA A 202 4.24 1.64 -5.67
CA ALA A 202 5.09 0.64 -5.04
C ALA A 202 4.33 -0.03 -3.90
N TRP A 203 4.32 -1.36 -3.90
CA TRP A 203 3.72 -2.19 -2.86
C TRP A 203 4.77 -3.08 -2.22
N PHE A 204 4.69 -3.23 -0.89
CA PHE A 204 5.64 -4.03 -0.11
C PHE A 204 4.90 -5.07 0.76
N GLY A 205 5.53 -6.23 0.98
CA GLY A 205 4.99 -7.30 1.84
C GLY A 205 3.58 -7.74 1.39
N PRO A 206 2.63 -7.95 2.31
CA PRO A 206 1.26 -8.37 1.97
C PRO A 206 0.54 -7.47 0.96
N TYR A 207 0.88 -6.18 0.90
CA TYR A 207 0.32 -5.29 -0.12
C TYR A 207 0.83 -5.62 -1.52
N ALA A 208 2.06 -6.14 -1.66
CA ALA A 208 2.57 -6.64 -2.93
C ALA A 208 1.94 -8.00 -3.30
N GLN A 209 1.69 -8.88 -2.32
CA GLN A 209 0.97 -10.14 -2.53
C GLN A 209 -0.45 -9.89 -3.05
N ARG A 210 -1.16 -8.89 -2.50
CA ARG A 210 -2.50 -8.50 -2.95
C ARG A 210 -2.59 -8.30 -4.47
N MET A 211 -1.59 -7.62 -5.03
CA MET A 211 -1.56 -7.24 -6.44
C MET A 211 -1.23 -8.41 -7.37
N ARG A 212 -0.74 -9.53 -6.83
CA ARG A 212 -0.43 -10.73 -7.61
C ARG A 212 -1.68 -11.58 -7.74
N THR A 213 -2.28 -11.59 -8.92
CA THR A 213 -3.37 -12.52 -9.25
C THR A 213 -2.78 -13.82 -9.74
N PRO A 214 -3.08 -15.00 -9.17
CA PRO A 214 -2.61 -16.27 -9.70
C PRO A 214 -3.20 -16.48 -11.10
N SER A 215 -2.37 -16.28 -12.10
CA SER A 215 -2.65 -16.57 -13.50
C SER A 215 -1.49 -17.38 -14.05
N ASP A 216 -1.79 -18.30 -14.96
CA ASP A 216 -0.77 -19.04 -15.71
C ASP A 216 -0.06 -18.15 -16.74
N ASP A 217 -0.31 -16.84 -16.74
CA ASP A 217 0.33 -15.87 -17.60
C ASP A 217 1.69 -15.48 -17.01
N PRO A 218 2.81 -15.96 -17.58
CA PRO A 218 4.14 -15.60 -17.12
C PRO A 218 4.45 -14.11 -17.35
N ASP A 219 3.70 -13.47 -18.26
CA ASP A 219 3.81 -12.06 -18.61
C ASP A 219 2.78 -11.20 -17.85
N GLY A 220 1.98 -11.76 -16.94
CA GLY A 220 1.15 -10.96 -16.03
C GLY A 220 1.93 -10.40 -14.84
N TRP A 221 1.23 -9.72 -13.93
CA TRP A 221 1.78 -9.19 -12.66
C TRP A 221 2.42 -10.25 -11.72
N ASN A 222 2.38 -11.52 -12.11
CA ASN A 222 3.10 -12.63 -11.45
C ASN A 222 4.58 -12.70 -11.82
N GLY A 223 4.97 -12.19 -12.98
CA GLY A 223 6.35 -12.15 -13.45
C GLY A 223 7.24 -11.26 -12.57
N ASN A 224 8.55 -11.48 -12.64
CA ASN A 224 9.52 -10.66 -11.90
C ASN A 224 9.65 -9.23 -12.44
N ALA A 225 9.35 -9.04 -13.72
CA ALA A 225 9.27 -7.76 -14.41
C ALA A 225 8.62 -7.98 -15.77
N GLY A 226 8.02 -6.94 -16.34
CA GLY A 226 7.43 -7.00 -17.66
C GLY A 226 6.86 -5.67 -18.13
N THR A 227 6.26 -5.69 -19.32
CA THR A 227 5.70 -4.52 -19.97
C THR A 227 4.55 -4.95 -20.87
N GLU A 228 3.43 -4.27 -20.75
CA GLU A 228 2.24 -4.32 -21.59
C GLU A 228 2.07 -2.99 -22.33
N ASP A 229 0.94 -2.79 -23.02
CA ASP A 229 0.72 -1.62 -23.88
C ASP A 229 0.72 -0.31 -23.08
N ASP A 230 0.08 -0.27 -21.92
CA ASP A 230 -0.05 0.92 -21.05
C ASP A 230 0.69 0.78 -19.71
N THR A 231 1.22 -0.40 -19.41
CA THR A 231 1.72 -0.73 -18.08
C THR A 231 3.14 -1.32 -18.13
N ALA A 232 3.95 -1.03 -17.13
CA ALA A 232 5.20 -1.75 -16.90
C ALA A 232 5.39 -2.02 -15.40
N TRP A 233 6.01 -3.15 -15.06
CA TRP A 233 6.28 -3.50 -13.66
C TRP A 233 7.68 -4.09 -13.46
N ALA A 234 8.13 -3.96 -12.22
CA ALA A 234 9.42 -4.41 -11.73
C ALA A 234 9.25 -5.00 -10.31
N THR A 235 10.20 -5.80 -9.86
CA THR A 235 10.17 -6.36 -8.50
C THR A 235 11.52 -6.32 -7.81
N ALA A 236 11.55 -6.27 -6.48
CA ALA A 236 12.79 -6.34 -5.70
C ALA A 236 12.62 -7.23 -4.46
N SER A 237 13.70 -7.88 -4.03
CA SER A 237 13.75 -8.60 -2.75
C SER A 237 13.93 -7.62 -1.60
N CYS A 238 13.04 -7.62 -0.62
CA CYS A 238 13.10 -6.69 0.51
C CYS A 238 13.46 -7.40 1.83
N PRO A 239 14.03 -6.67 2.81
CA PRO A 239 14.39 -7.28 4.09
C PRO A 239 13.15 -7.79 4.86
N ARG A 240 13.33 -8.90 5.59
CA ARG A 240 12.34 -9.47 6.53
C ARG A 240 11.06 -10.02 5.90
N THR A 241 11.06 -10.27 4.60
CA THR A 241 9.99 -11.00 3.91
C THR A 241 10.55 -11.71 2.70
N GLU A 242 9.98 -12.86 2.35
CA GLU A 242 10.26 -13.57 1.10
C GLU A 242 9.45 -12.98 -0.07
N VAL A 243 8.42 -12.19 0.24
CA VAL A 243 7.61 -11.48 -0.73
C VAL A 243 8.45 -10.39 -1.40
N ARG A 244 8.56 -10.48 -2.72
CA ARG A 244 9.18 -9.42 -3.52
C ARG A 244 8.25 -8.20 -3.56
N ALA A 245 8.81 -7.02 -3.27
CA ALA A 245 8.12 -5.76 -3.56
C ALA A 245 7.82 -5.66 -5.05
N LEU A 246 6.77 -4.92 -5.36
CA LEU A 246 6.25 -4.71 -6.70
C LEU A 246 6.21 -3.21 -6.96
N PHE A 247 6.74 -2.80 -8.11
CA PHE A 247 6.72 -1.42 -8.59
C PHE A 247 6.02 -1.43 -9.94
N SER A 248 5.13 -0.48 -10.19
CA SER A 248 4.49 -0.32 -11.48
C SER A 248 4.47 1.12 -11.95
N ILE A 249 4.23 1.26 -13.24
CA ILE A 249 3.72 2.47 -13.87
C ILE A 249 2.58 2.06 -14.80
N GLU A 250 1.51 2.84 -14.78
CA GLU A 250 0.36 2.71 -15.67
C GLU A 250 0.13 4.06 -16.37
N ALA A 251 -0.09 4.02 -17.68
CA ALA A 251 -0.58 5.14 -18.47
C ALA A 251 -2.11 5.13 -18.47
N THR A 252 -2.72 6.28 -18.25
CA THR A 252 -4.17 6.42 -18.38
C THR A 252 -4.59 6.54 -19.85
N GLU A 253 -5.89 6.54 -20.11
CA GLU A 253 -6.45 6.82 -21.45
C GLU A 253 -6.07 8.21 -22.00
N TYR A 254 -5.59 9.13 -21.14
CA TYR A 254 -5.19 10.48 -21.51
C TYR A 254 -3.71 10.60 -21.88
N ALA A 255 -2.90 9.58 -21.60
CA ALA A 255 -1.50 9.55 -21.95
C ALA A 255 -1.26 8.71 -23.20
N PRO A 256 -0.51 9.20 -24.21
CA PRO A 256 0.00 8.33 -25.24
C PRO A 256 1.02 7.38 -24.59
N PRO A 257 0.79 6.05 -24.59
CA PRO A 257 1.72 5.12 -23.96
C PRO A 257 3.01 5.06 -24.77
N THR A 258 3.99 5.84 -24.35
CA THR A 258 5.33 5.78 -24.92
C THR A 258 6.14 4.79 -24.09
N LYS A 259 6.42 3.62 -24.67
CA LYS A 259 7.21 2.57 -24.01
C LYS A 259 8.50 3.11 -23.37
N SER A 260 9.17 4.08 -24.00
CA SER A 260 10.35 4.73 -23.44
C SER A 260 10.06 5.47 -22.11
N VAL A 261 8.94 6.20 -22.03
CA VAL A 261 8.51 6.93 -20.82
C VAL A 261 8.15 5.94 -19.72
N LEU A 262 7.39 4.88 -20.04
CA LEU A 262 7.06 3.82 -19.07
C LEU A 262 8.33 3.23 -18.46
N LEU A 263 9.25 2.77 -19.31
CA LEU A 263 10.49 2.12 -18.85
C LEU A 263 11.42 3.07 -18.09
N SER A 264 11.62 4.30 -18.56
CA SER A 264 12.52 5.26 -17.89
C SER A 264 11.97 5.73 -16.55
N SER A 265 10.66 6.01 -16.48
CA SER A 265 10.00 6.47 -15.27
C SER A 265 9.90 5.37 -14.22
N LEU A 266 9.51 4.16 -14.64
CA LEU A 266 9.52 2.98 -13.76
C LEU A 266 10.90 2.71 -13.19
N ARG A 267 11.95 2.73 -14.03
CA ARG A 267 13.32 2.51 -13.57
C ARG A 267 13.71 3.50 -12.48
N ALA A 268 13.53 4.80 -12.74
CA ALA A 268 13.90 5.84 -11.79
C ALA A 268 13.13 5.74 -10.47
N PHE A 269 11.83 5.46 -10.55
CA PHE A 269 10.96 5.27 -9.39
C PHE A 269 11.34 4.02 -8.58
N ALA A 270 11.43 2.86 -9.24
CA ALA A 270 11.72 1.58 -8.63
C ALA A 270 13.11 1.54 -7.98
N GLU A 271 14.15 2.08 -8.63
CA GLU A 271 15.50 2.16 -8.07
C GLU A 271 15.53 2.98 -6.77
N ARG A 272 14.88 4.14 -6.76
CA ARG A 272 14.84 5.00 -5.57
C ARG A 272 13.98 4.44 -4.45
N SER A 273 12.84 3.84 -4.79
CA SER A 273 11.95 3.23 -3.80
C SER A 273 12.60 1.99 -3.20
N ALA A 274 13.12 1.07 -4.02
CA ALA A 274 13.87 -0.11 -3.56
C ALA A 274 15.04 0.27 -2.65
N ALA A 275 15.89 1.23 -3.06
CA ALA A 275 17.02 1.67 -2.25
C ALA A 275 16.59 2.26 -0.89
N ARG A 276 15.50 3.02 -0.86
CA ARG A 276 14.96 3.64 0.37
C ARG A 276 14.43 2.61 1.37
N HIS A 277 13.88 1.50 0.88
CA HIS A 277 13.40 0.38 1.70
C HIS A 277 14.48 -0.67 1.98
N GLY A 278 15.71 -0.47 1.49
CA GLY A 278 16.81 -1.43 1.63
C GLY A 278 16.59 -2.71 0.82
N CYS A 279 15.72 -2.67 -0.19
CA CYS A 279 15.50 -3.78 -1.09
C CYS A 279 16.67 -3.95 -2.06
N THR A 280 16.86 -5.17 -2.51
CA THR A 280 17.96 -5.63 -3.37
C THR A 280 17.39 -6.48 -4.50
N ASP A 281 18.26 -6.96 -5.40
CA ASP A 281 17.86 -7.82 -6.52
C ASP A 281 16.71 -7.22 -7.34
N LEU A 282 16.80 -5.92 -7.64
CA LEU A 282 15.81 -5.23 -8.47
C LEU A 282 15.82 -5.83 -9.88
N LYS A 283 14.66 -6.33 -10.32
CA LYS A 283 14.40 -6.84 -11.66
C LYS A 283 13.59 -5.79 -12.40
N LEU A 284 14.17 -5.25 -13.46
CA LEU A 284 13.55 -4.27 -14.33
C LEU A 284 13.15 -4.95 -15.66
N PRO A 285 12.13 -4.43 -16.35
CA PRO A 285 11.84 -4.84 -17.72
C PRO A 285 13.01 -4.51 -18.65
N GLY A 286 13.20 -5.37 -19.64
CA GLY A 286 14.28 -5.29 -20.64
C GLY A 286 14.08 -4.21 -21.69
#